data_AF-A0A2N1D062-F1
#
_entry.id   AF-A0A2N1D062-F1
#
_cell.length_a   1.000
_cell.length_b   1.000
_cell.length_c   1.000
_cell.angle_alpha   90.00
_cell.angle_beta   90.00
_cell.angle_gamma   90.00
#
_symmetry.space_group_name_H-M   'P 1'
#
loop_
_entity.id
_entity.type
_entity.pdbx_description
1 polymer ?
#
loop_
_entity_poly.entity_id
_entity_poly.type
_entity_poly.pdbx_seq_one_letter_code
_entity_poly.pdbx_strand_id
1 'polypeptide(L)' 'MAAATAQPTYPTRYIVTAATAAPEWRQRRDQYMSHLMSCRACYAPTNRYCQTGTELRAIYNATPFADS' A
#
# COMPACT_ATOMS: atom_id res chain seq x y z
N MET A 1 -6.05 9.80 -51.35
CA MET A 1 -5.84 10.63 -50.14
C MET A 1 -6.60 9.98 -48.99
N ALA A 2 -5.91 9.47 -47.98
CA ALA A 2 -6.54 8.99 -46.74
C ALA A 2 -5.72 9.54 -45.58
N ALA A 3 -6.29 10.48 -44.85
CA ALA A 3 -5.67 11.07 -43.66
C ALA A 3 -5.74 10.05 -42.52
N ALA A 4 -4.58 9.57 -42.08
CA ALA A 4 -4.46 8.80 -40.85
C ALA A 4 -4.80 9.71 -39.68
N THR A 5 -5.92 9.45 -39.02
CA THR A 5 -6.29 10.10 -37.76
C THR A 5 -5.29 9.65 -36.69
N ALA A 6 -4.37 10.55 -36.31
CA ALA A 6 -3.53 10.38 -35.14
C ALA A 6 -4.44 10.33 -33.91
N GLN A 7 -4.45 9.19 -33.21
CA GLN A 7 -5.19 9.06 -31.96
C GLN A 7 -4.50 9.89 -30.87
N PRO A 8 -5.25 10.59 -30.01
CA PRO A 8 -4.66 11.31 -28.89
C PRO A 8 -3.97 10.31 -27.94
N THR A 9 -2.68 10.50 -27.73
CA THR A 9 -1.90 9.77 -26.71
C THR A 9 -2.33 10.28 -25.34
N TYR A 10 -3.20 9.54 -24.67
CA TYR A 10 -3.51 9.81 -23.27
C TYR A 10 -2.27 9.46 -22.43
N PRO A 11 -1.87 10.32 -21.47
CA PRO A 11 -0.84 9.94 -20.52
C PRO A 11 -1.32 8.69 -19.77
N THR A 12 -0.50 7.64 -19.78
CA THR A 12 -0.73 6.45 -18.96
C THR A 12 -0.84 6.89 -17.50
N ARG A 13 -2.06 6.87 -16.97
CA ARG A 13 -2.27 7.08 -15.53
C ARG A 13 -1.85 5.80 -14.84
N TYR A 14 -0.75 5.84 -14.10
CA TYR A 14 -0.39 4.72 -13.26
C TYR A 14 -1.40 4.65 -12.10
N ILE A 15 -2.16 3.56 -12.04
CA ILE A 15 -3.11 3.35 -10.95
C ILE A 15 -2.31 2.74 -9.79
N VAL A 16 -2.07 3.53 -8.75
CA VAL A 16 -1.49 3.05 -7.48
C VAL A 16 -2.58 2.37 -6.69
N THR A 17 -2.64 1.06 -6.75
CA THR A 17 -3.53 0.26 -5.89
C THR A 17 -2.71 -0.77 -5.14
N ALA A 18 -3.24 -1.26 -4.02
CA ALA A 18 -2.56 -2.34 -3.30
C ALA A 18 -2.33 -3.59 -4.17
N ALA A 19 -3.13 -3.80 -5.23
CA ALA A 19 -2.93 -4.87 -6.19
C ALA A 19 -1.68 -4.70 -7.05
N THR A 20 -1.26 -3.46 -7.32
CA THR A 20 -0.06 -3.12 -8.09
C THR A 20 1.17 -2.88 -7.19
N ALA A 21 1.04 -3.05 -5.87
CA ALA A 21 2.12 -2.88 -4.92
C ALA A 21 3.09 -4.07 -4.93
N ALA A 22 4.34 -3.81 -4.55
CA ALA A 22 5.36 -4.83 -4.36
C ALA A 22 4.86 -5.95 -3.43
N PRO A 23 5.22 -7.22 -3.68
CA PRO A 23 4.79 -8.33 -2.84
C PRO A 23 5.26 -8.17 -1.39
N GLU A 24 6.45 -7.62 -1.16
CA GLU A 24 6.92 -7.33 0.20
C GLU A 24 6.02 -6.30 0.90
N TRP A 25 5.68 -5.19 0.23
CA TRP A 25 4.77 -4.20 0.79
C TRP A 25 3.42 -4.80 1.18
N ARG A 26 2.84 -5.63 0.30
CA ARG A 26 1.59 -6.33 0.58
C ARG A 26 1.70 -7.23 1.82
N GLN A 27 2.79 -7.98 1.94
CA GLN A 27 3.02 -8.84 3.10
C GLN A 27 3.13 -8.03 4.40
N ARG A 28 3.88 -6.92 4.42
CA ARG A 28 4.00 -6.07 5.62
C ARG A 28 2.67 -5.43 6.00
N ARG A 29 1.90 -4.97 5.01
CA ARG A 29 0.54 -4.46 5.21
C ARG A 29 -0.35 -5.50 5.85
N ASP A 30 -0.36 -6.72 5.30
CA ASP A 30 -1.27 -7.77 5.76
C ASP A 30 -0.91 -8.23 7.19
N GLN A 31 0.39 -8.28 7.55
CA GLN A 31 0.83 -8.53 8.92
C GLN A 31 0.34 -7.44 9.89
N TYR A 32 0.52 -6.17 9.52
CA TYR A 32 0.05 -5.05 10.34
C TYR A 32 -1.48 -5.05 10.49
N MET A 33 -2.23 -5.25 9.41
CA MET A 33 -3.70 -5.29 9.44
C MET A 33 -4.24 -6.47 10.24
N SER A 34 -3.68 -7.67 10.03
CA SER A 34 -4.06 -8.87 10.79
C SER A 34 -3.84 -8.68 12.30
N HIS A 35 -2.74 -8.02 12.68
CA HIS A 35 -2.49 -7.67 14.07
C HIS A 35 -3.53 -6.67 14.62
N LEU A 36 -3.87 -5.62 13.87
CA LEU A 36 -4.89 -4.65 14.29
C LEU A 36 -6.27 -5.28 14.48
N MET A 37 -6.63 -6.23 13.63
CA MET A 37 -7.92 -6.93 13.73
C MET A 37 -8.00 -7.90 14.91
N SER A 38 -6.86 -8.44 15.37
CA SER A 38 -6.81 -9.42 16.46
C SER A 38 -6.45 -8.82 17.83
N CYS A 39 -5.71 -7.71 17.86
CA CYS A 39 -5.19 -7.13 19.10
C CYS A 39 -6.14 -6.08 19.69
N ARG A 40 -6.74 -6.37 20.84
CA ARG A 40 -7.61 -5.42 21.58
C ARG A 40 -6.87 -4.23 22.20
N ALA A 41 -5.57 -4.38 22.45
CA ALA A 41 -4.75 -3.28 22.96
C ALA A 41 -4.51 -2.21 21.89
N CYS A 42 -4.47 -2.61 20.62
CA CYS A 42 -4.35 -1.70 19.49
C CYS A 42 -5.70 -1.03 19.18
N TYR A 43 -5.65 0.27 18.92
CA TYR A 43 -6.77 1.07 18.44
C TYR A 43 -6.22 2.18 17.54
N ALA A 44 -6.10 1.86 16.25
CA ALA A 44 -5.55 2.75 15.23
C ALA A 44 -6.26 4.13 15.14
N PRO A 45 -7.60 4.24 15.30
CA PRO A 45 -8.28 5.54 15.23
C PRO A 45 -7.79 6.56 16.26
N THR A 46 -7.34 6.11 17.44
CA THR A 46 -6.76 7.00 18.47
C THR A 46 -5.25 6.87 18.57
N ASN A 47 -4.59 6.32 17.54
CA ASN A 47 -3.15 6.12 17.50
C ASN A 47 -2.60 5.29 18.70
N ARG A 48 -3.42 4.39 19.26
CA ARG A 48 -3.02 3.51 20.37
C ARG A 48 -2.48 2.20 19.82
N TYR A 49 -1.26 1.84 20.18
CA TYR A 49 -0.63 0.58 19.73
C TYR A 49 0.06 -0.11 20.90
N CYS A 50 0.02 -1.45 20.91
CA CYS A 50 0.92 -2.22 21.74
C CYS A 50 2.34 -2.20 21.14
N GLN A 51 3.33 -2.73 21.87
CA GLN A 51 4.72 -2.75 21.41
C GLN A 51 4.87 -3.38 20.02
N THR A 52 4.32 -4.58 19.82
CA THR A 52 4.32 -5.28 18.52
C THR A 52 3.62 -4.47 17.42
N GLY A 53 2.49 -3.84 17.74
CA GLY A 53 1.76 -2.99 16.80
C GLY A 53 2.57 -1.78 16.34
N THR A 54 3.35 -1.17 17.24
CA THR A 54 4.27 -0.07 16.91
C THR A 54 5.37 -0.52 15.96
N GLU A 55 5.98 -1.68 16.22
CA GLU A 55 7.02 -2.25 15.36
C GLU A 55 6.49 -2.59 13.97
N LEU A 56 5.34 -3.28 13.89
CA LEU A 56 4.69 -3.60 12.61
C LEU A 56 4.33 -2.34 11.82
N ARG A 57 3.86 -1.29 12.50
CA ARG A 57 3.57 0.00 11.86
C ARG A 57 4.83 0.68 11.35
N ALA A 58 5.93 0.66 12.12
CA ALA A 58 7.20 1.24 11.69
C ALA A 58 7.73 0.53 10.43
N ILE A 59 7.68 -0.81 10.42
CA ILE A 59 8.07 -1.62 9.26
C ILE A 59 7.18 -1.30 8.06
N TYR A 60 5.85 -1.28 8.22
CA TYR A 60 4.92 -0.97 7.15
C TYR A 60 5.17 0.42 6.54
N ASN A 61 5.42 1.44 7.36
CA ASN A 61 5.71 2.80 6.88
C ASN A 61 7.08 2.93 6.19
N ALA A 62 8.07 2.12 6.61
CA ALA A 62 9.40 2.10 6.00
C ALA A 62 9.46 1.29 4.70
N THR A 63 8.45 0.43 4.46
CA THR A 63 8.43 -0.43 3.26
C THR A 63 7.97 0.39 2.05
N PRO A 64 8.78 0.46 0.97
CA PRO A 64 8.39 1.21 -0.22
C PRO A 64 7.23 0.52 -0.94
N PHE A 65 6.35 1.32 -1.55
CA PHE A 65 5.15 0.81 -2.23
C PHE A 65 5.50 0.01 -3.50
N ALA A 66 6.55 0.43 -4.18
CA ALA A 66 7.13 -0.23 -5.34
C ALA A 66 8.51 -0.79 -4.98
N ASP A 67 8.88 -1.90 -5.62
CA ASP A 67 10.26 -2.37 -5.65
C ASP A 67 11.07 -1.23 -6.30
N SER A 68 12.00 -0.62 -5.55
CA SER A 68 12.77 0.56 -6.01
C SER A 68 13.77 0.19 -7.08
#